data_AF-A0A6I9ND96-F1
#
_entry.id   AF-A0A6I9ND96-F1
#
_cell.length_a   1.000
_cell.length_b   1.000
_cell.length_c   1.000
_cell.angle_alpha   90.00
_cell.angle_beta   90.00
_cell.angle_gamma   90.00
#
_symmetry.space_group_name_H-M   'P 1'
#
loop_
_entity.id
_entity.type
_entity.pdbx_description
1 polymer ?
#
loop_
_entity_poly.entity_id
_entity_poly.type
_entity_poly.pdbx_seq_one_letter_code
_entity_poly.pdbx_strand_id
1 'polypeptide(L)'
;HLDPFGTAVNYLDAAFRNIRNLGIISVTSTDTSSLYSKSPNVTLRHYGCHIIRTEYYKELAARMVVDTVSRAAARCNKGIEVLLAVALEHFVLVVVRVLRGPTQADESTKKLRKLVHCQWCEERVFLKKGNMVDETLPCNCHGSMPGKTAVQLGPLWSGPLFNTGFLRRMLSAAVKHSMDDIQPLVKTLICESDCTTLKSLVHGSSALSNQVECGVVIKTLKSGEESGQAEQSGESVAAEG
;
A
#
# COMPACT_ATOMS: atom_id res chain seq x y z
N HIS A 1 -3.26 -2.73 22.86
CA HIS A 1 -2.35 -3.45 21.97
C HIS A 1 -2.80 -4.90 21.95
N LEU A 2 -2.98 -5.50 20.76
CA LEU A 2 -3.43 -6.87 20.56
C LEU A 2 -2.28 -7.64 19.91
N ASP A 3 -1.63 -8.52 20.67
CA ASP A 3 -0.49 -9.32 20.20
C ASP A 3 -0.67 -10.80 20.54
N PRO A 4 -1.60 -11.50 19.86
CA PRO A 4 -1.82 -12.91 20.09
C PRO A 4 -0.90 -13.79 19.23
N PHE A 5 -0.74 -15.03 19.66
CA PHE A 5 -0.23 -16.08 18.77
C PHE A 5 -1.24 -16.34 17.65
N GLY A 6 -0.79 -16.23 16.40
CA GLY A 6 -1.62 -16.41 15.20
C GLY A 6 -2.34 -15.13 14.79
N THR A 7 -3.67 -15.12 14.88
CA THR A 7 -4.53 -14.05 14.36
C THR A 7 -5.18 -13.23 15.48
N ALA A 8 -5.32 -11.92 15.26
CA ALA A 8 -5.99 -11.02 16.18
C ALA A 8 -7.50 -10.84 15.93
N VAL A 9 -8.04 -11.46 14.89
CA VAL A 9 -9.44 -11.30 14.44
C VAL A 9 -10.45 -11.48 15.58
N ASN A 10 -10.25 -12.51 16.41
CA ASN A 10 -11.18 -12.87 17.48
C ASN A 10 -11.31 -11.82 18.59
N TYR A 11 -10.34 -10.90 18.69
CA TYR A 11 -10.30 -9.87 19.74
C TYR A 11 -10.81 -8.51 19.24
N LEU A 12 -10.96 -8.33 17.93
CA LEU A 12 -11.26 -7.03 17.33
C LEU A 12 -12.61 -6.47 17.81
N ASP A 13 -13.65 -7.30 17.87
CA ASP A 13 -14.97 -6.85 18.32
C ASP A 13 -14.96 -6.33 19.75
N ALA A 14 -14.29 -7.05 20.66
CA ALA A 14 -14.13 -6.60 22.04
C ALA A 14 -13.32 -5.30 22.11
N ALA A 15 -12.23 -5.20 21.36
CA ALA A 15 -11.41 -3.99 21.31
C ALA A 15 -12.20 -2.77 20.81
N PHE A 16 -12.96 -2.91 19.72
CA PHE A 16 -13.72 -1.80 19.15
C PHE A 16 -14.97 -1.42 19.94
N ARG A 17 -15.55 -2.31 20.74
CA ARG A 17 -16.62 -1.95 21.68
C ARG A 17 -16.10 -1.04 22.81
N ASN A 18 -14.90 -1.30 23.31
CA ASN A 18 -14.36 -0.63 24.51
C ASN A 18 -13.48 0.58 24.22
N ILE A 19 -12.90 0.68 23.04
CA ILE A 19 -12.01 1.80 22.69
C ILE A 19 -12.77 3.14 22.62
N ARG A 20 -12.19 4.16 23.25
CA ARG A 20 -12.70 5.55 23.20
C ARG A 20 -12.42 6.22 21.85
N ASN A 21 -13.13 7.31 21.57
CA ASN A 21 -12.83 8.15 20.41
C ASN A 21 -11.37 8.63 20.44
N LEU A 22 -10.71 8.68 19.29
CA LEU A 22 -9.28 8.98 19.11
C LEU A 22 -8.32 8.01 19.83
N GLY A 23 -8.84 6.91 20.39
CA GLY A 23 -8.02 5.83 20.93
C GLY A 23 -7.19 5.16 19.83
N ILE A 24 -6.04 4.62 20.21
CA ILE A 24 -5.15 3.91 19.30
C ILE A 24 -5.27 2.41 19.56
N ILE A 25 -5.48 1.65 18.49
CA ILE A 25 -5.40 0.19 18.51
C ILE A 25 -4.19 -0.20 17.66
N SER A 26 -3.32 -1.02 18.25
CA SER A 26 -2.23 -1.70 17.55
C SER A 26 -2.56 -3.19 17.54
N VAL A 27 -2.48 -3.80 16.35
CA VAL A 27 -2.84 -5.18 16.07
C VAL A 27 -1.66 -5.87 15.42
N THR A 28 -1.18 -6.94 16.03
CA THR A 28 -0.18 -7.84 15.47
C THR A 28 -0.85 -9.12 14.99
N SER A 29 -0.45 -9.61 13.81
CA SER A 29 -0.82 -10.94 13.33
C SER A 29 0.43 -11.69 12.90
N THR A 30 0.67 -12.85 13.51
CA THR A 30 1.78 -13.77 13.25
C THR A 30 1.38 -14.97 12.39
N ASP A 31 0.09 -15.09 12.03
CA ASP A 31 -0.45 -16.12 11.12
C ASP A 31 -0.02 -15.89 9.65
N THR A 32 1.28 -16.06 9.38
CA THR A 32 1.86 -15.90 8.03
C THR A 32 1.29 -16.91 7.03
N SER A 33 0.75 -18.05 7.47
CA SER A 33 0.11 -19.03 6.59
C SER A 33 -1.15 -18.43 5.94
N SER A 34 -2.01 -17.80 6.73
CA SER A 34 -3.19 -17.12 6.22
C SER A 34 -2.84 -15.81 5.50
N LEU A 35 -1.94 -15.01 6.08
CA LEU A 35 -1.57 -13.70 5.56
C LEU A 35 -0.91 -13.77 4.18
N TYR A 36 -0.10 -14.80 3.92
CA TYR A 36 0.66 -14.96 2.67
C TYR A 36 0.08 -16.02 1.75
N SER A 37 -1.24 -16.26 1.85
CA SER A 37 -2.01 -17.13 0.95
C SER A 37 -1.58 -18.61 0.91
N LYS A 38 -0.91 -19.12 1.95
CA LYS A 38 -0.56 -20.56 2.05
C LYS A 38 -1.77 -21.42 2.43
N SER A 39 -2.75 -20.86 3.13
CA SER A 39 -3.97 -21.55 3.56
C SER A 39 -5.23 -20.74 3.21
N PRO A 40 -5.66 -20.71 1.93
CA PRO A 40 -6.75 -19.84 1.47
C PRO A 40 -8.07 -19.99 2.23
N ASN A 41 -8.41 -21.21 2.65
CA ASN A 41 -9.61 -21.46 3.47
C ASN A 41 -9.52 -20.82 4.86
N VAL A 42 -8.32 -20.77 5.46
CA VAL A 42 -8.09 -20.10 6.74
C VAL A 42 -8.11 -18.58 6.53
N THR A 43 -7.47 -18.09 5.47
CA THR A 43 -7.52 -16.68 5.07
C THR A 43 -8.95 -16.19 4.90
N LEU A 44 -9.79 -16.95 4.21
CA LEU A 44 -11.20 -16.62 4.01
C LEU A 44 -11.98 -16.62 5.34
N ARG A 45 -11.76 -17.59 6.22
CA ARG A 45 -12.45 -17.66 7.52
C ARG A 45 -12.04 -16.51 8.46
N HIS A 46 -10.75 -16.21 8.56
CA HIS A 46 -10.23 -15.21 9.49
C HIS A 46 -10.39 -13.78 8.95
N TYR A 47 -10.10 -13.58 7.66
CA TYR A 47 -10.03 -12.24 7.07
C TYR A 47 -11.12 -12.00 6.03
N GLY A 48 -12.03 -12.93 5.74
CA GLY A 48 -13.10 -12.72 4.76
C GLY A 48 -12.62 -12.23 3.39
N CYS A 49 -11.39 -12.60 3.02
CA CYS A 49 -10.67 -12.02 1.89
C CYS A 49 -10.09 -13.15 1.02
N HIS A 50 -10.15 -12.96 -0.30
CA HIS A 50 -9.52 -13.83 -1.27
C HIS A 50 -8.25 -13.17 -1.81
N ILE A 51 -7.10 -13.79 -1.59
CA ILE A 51 -5.81 -13.35 -2.10
C ILE A 51 -5.09 -14.53 -2.76
N ILE A 52 -4.12 -14.21 -3.61
CA ILE A 52 -3.17 -15.18 -4.18
C ILE A 52 -1.75 -14.74 -3.84
N ARG A 53 -0.77 -15.61 -4.10
CA ARG A 53 0.63 -15.23 -3.99
C ARG A 53 1.02 -14.32 -5.16
N THR A 54 1.45 -13.11 -4.85
CA THR A 54 1.98 -12.10 -5.78
C THR A 54 3.34 -11.61 -5.28
N GLU A 55 4.10 -10.85 -6.06
CA GLU A 55 5.38 -10.29 -5.60
C GLU A 55 5.20 -9.28 -4.44
N TYR A 56 4.05 -8.63 -4.38
CA TYR A 56 3.67 -7.65 -3.35
C TYR A 56 2.79 -8.25 -2.23
N TYR A 57 2.90 -9.57 -1.99
CA TYR A 57 2.07 -10.28 -1.00
C TYR A 57 2.14 -9.69 0.42
N LYS A 58 3.27 -9.09 0.81
CA LYS A 58 3.42 -8.39 2.11
C LYS A 58 2.49 -7.18 2.21
N GLU A 59 2.36 -6.40 1.14
CA GLU A 59 1.43 -5.28 1.08
C GLU A 59 -0.02 -5.76 1.07
N LEU A 60 -0.32 -6.83 0.31
CA LEU A 60 -1.65 -7.46 0.32
C LEU A 60 -2.06 -7.90 1.73
N ALA A 61 -1.15 -8.53 2.48
CA ALA A 61 -1.37 -8.93 3.86
C ALA A 61 -1.68 -7.73 4.76
N ALA A 62 -0.90 -6.64 4.68
CA ALA A 62 -1.16 -5.42 5.42
C ALA A 62 -2.55 -4.83 5.10
N ARG A 63 -2.90 -4.70 3.82
CA ARG A 63 -4.21 -4.18 3.39
C ARG A 63 -5.38 -5.08 3.79
N MET A 64 -5.18 -6.40 3.82
CA MET A 64 -6.17 -7.36 4.30
C MET A 64 -6.39 -7.25 5.82
N VAL A 65 -5.32 -7.10 6.61
CA VAL A 65 -5.46 -6.86 8.06
C VAL A 65 -6.19 -5.55 8.31
N VAL A 66 -5.85 -4.47 7.59
CA VAL A 66 -6.55 -3.19 7.72
C VAL A 66 -8.03 -3.30 7.33
N ASP A 67 -8.37 -4.04 6.26
CA ASP A 67 -9.76 -4.30 5.88
C ASP A 67 -10.55 -4.97 7.03
N THR A 68 -10.00 -6.03 7.60
CA THR A 68 -10.61 -6.75 8.73
C THR A 68 -10.78 -5.84 9.96
N VAL A 69 -9.77 -5.04 10.29
CA VAL A 69 -9.83 -4.05 11.37
C VAL A 69 -10.91 -3.00 11.10
N SER A 70 -11.01 -2.49 9.87
CA SER A 70 -12.04 -1.54 9.46
C SER A 70 -13.45 -2.11 9.56
N ARG A 71 -13.67 -3.36 9.13
CA ARG A 71 -14.98 -4.03 9.24
C ARG A 71 -15.39 -4.26 10.69
N ALA A 72 -14.44 -4.58 11.57
CA ALA A 72 -14.70 -4.70 13.01
C ALA A 72 -15.06 -3.36 13.66
N ALA A 73 -14.36 -2.28 13.28
CA ALA A 73 -14.71 -0.93 13.72
C ALA A 73 -16.12 -0.52 13.27
N ALA A 74 -16.46 -0.81 12.01
CA ALA A 74 -17.72 -0.40 11.41
C ALA A 74 -18.95 -1.03 12.12
N ARG A 75 -18.86 -2.30 12.56
CA ARG A 75 -19.89 -2.94 13.38
C ARG A 75 -20.23 -2.19 14.67
N CYS A 76 -19.31 -1.34 15.14
CA CYS A 76 -19.44 -0.55 16.36
C CYS A 76 -19.71 0.95 16.08
N ASN A 77 -20.14 1.32 14.86
CA ASN A 77 -20.29 2.72 14.40
C ASN A 77 -19.01 3.54 14.60
N LYS A 78 -17.86 2.95 14.25
CA LYS A 78 -16.55 3.58 14.30
C LYS A 78 -15.83 3.44 12.96
N GLY A 79 -15.13 4.49 12.56
CA GLY A 79 -14.14 4.48 11.49
C GLY A 79 -12.72 4.32 12.01
N ILE A 80 -11.78 4.21 11.07
CA ILE A 80 -10.35 4.11 11.34
C ILE A 80 -9.54 5.10 10.50
N GLU A 81 -8.46 5.60 11.08
CA GLU A 81 -7.36 6.27 10.41
C GLU A 81 -6.11 5.40 10.60
N VAL A 82 -5.51 4.92 9.50
CA VAL A 82 -4.27 4.13 9.58
C VAL A 82 -3.12 5.07 9.92
N LEU A 83 -2.40 4.77 11.00
CA LEU A 83 -1.22 5.52 11.41
C LEU A 83 0.04 4.92 10.80
N LEU A 84 0.16 3.59 10.82
CA LEU A 84 1.18 2.83 10.11
C LEU A 84 0.73 1.36 9.94
N ALA A 85 1.21 0.72 8.89
CA ALA A 85 1.14 -0.72 8.70
C ALA A 85 2.51 -1.23 8.26
N VAL A 86 3.00 -2.29 8.89
CA VAL A 86 4.31 -2.88 8.61
C VAL A 86 4.15 -4.38 8.43
N ALA A 87 4.71 -4.91 7.36
CA ALA A 87 4.76 -6.35 7.10
C ALA A 87 6.23 -6.80 7.11
N LEU A 88 6.65 -7.40 8.22
CA LEU A 88 7.97 -7.99 8.38
C LEU A 88 7.92 -9.50 8.11
N GLU A 89 9.06 -10.17 8.20
CA GLU A 89 9.18 -11.59 7.86
C GLU A 89 8.21 -12.49 8.64
N HIS A 90 8.01 -12.19 9.93
CA HIS A 90 7.26 -13.07 10.84
C HIS A 90 5.91 -12.51 11.29
N PHE A 91 5.62 -11.24 11.03
CA PHE A 91 4.36 -10.64 11.46
C PHE A 91 3.95 -9.44 10.60
N VAL A 92 2.65 -9.15 10.66
CA VAL A 92 2.06 -7.91 10.17
C VAL A 92 1.55 -7.11 11.37
N LEU A 93 1.99 -5.86 11.48
CA LEU A 93 1.57 -4.90 12.50
C LEU A 93 0.75 -3.79 11.82
N VAL A 94 -0.45 -3.54 12.34
CA VAL A 94 -1.31 -2.44 11.92
C VAL A 94 -1.64 -1.58 13.13
N VAL A 95 -1.41 -0.27 13.03
CA VAL A 95 -1.75 0.70 14.06
C VAL A 95 -2.75 1.69 13.49
N VAL A 96 -3.90 1.82 14.16
CA VAL A 96 -5.01 2.67 13.75
C VAL A 96 -5.43 3.60 14.88
N ARG A 97 -5.86 4.80 14.51
CA ARG A 97 -6.64 5.69 15.37
C ARG A 97 -8.12 5.50 15.08
N VAL A 98 -8.91 5.44 16.14
CA VAL A 98 -10.36 5.22 16.06
C VAL A 98 -11.10 6.54 15.94
N LEU A 99 -12.05 6.60 15.01
CA LEU A 99 -12.92 7.76 14.79
C LEU A 99 -14.36 7.37 15.10
N ARG A 100 -14.98 7.97 16.13
CA ARG A 100 -16.35 7.62 16.53
C ARG A 100 -17.39 8.26 15.62
N GLY A 101 -18.40 7.48 15.25
CA GLY A 101 -19.60 7.95 14.56
C GLY A 101 -19.91 7.13 13.31
N PRO A 102 -21.20 6.98 12.96
CA PRO A 102 -21.63 6.21 11.80
C PRO A 102 -21.04 6.77 10.49
N THR A 103 -20.98 8.09 10.33
CA THR A 103 -20.33 8.73 9.17
C THR A 103 -18.87 8.31 9.01
N GLN A 104 -18.13 8.19 10.12
CA GLN A 104 -16.73 7.75 10.08
C GLN A 104 -16.61 6.27 9.70
N ALA A 105 -17.54 5.44 10.17
CA ALA A 105 -17.64 4.04 9.76
C ALA A 105 -17.94 3.91 8.26
N ASP A 106 -18.84 4.73 7.73
CA ASP A 106 -19.19 4.75 6.32
C ASP A 106 -18.01 5.18 5.44
N GLU A 107 -17.30 6.25 5.84
CA GLU A 107 -16.08 6.71 5.14
C GLU A 107 -14.96 5.66 5.15
N SER A 108 -14.81 4.92 6.25
CA SER A 108 -13.82 3.83 6.31
C SER A 108 -14.25 2.66 5.42
N THR A 109 -15.53 2.30 5.44
CA THR A 109 -16.09 1.23 4.61
C THR A 109 -16.03 1.56 3.11
N LYS A 110 -16.09 2.84 2.74
CA LYS A 110 -15.85 3.29 1.35
C LYS A 110 -14.43 3.02 0.85
N LYS A 111 -13.46 2.72 1.72
CA LYS A 111 -12.09 2.36 1.34
C LYS A 111 -11.86 0.84 1.24
N LEU A 112 -12.91 0.03 1.45
CA LEU A 112 -12.83 -1.42 1.29
C LEU A 112 -13.18 -1.78 -0.15
N ARG A 113 -12.19 -2.23 -0.91
CA ARG A 113 -12.26 -2.37 -2.37
C ARG A 113 -11.70 -3.71 -2.82
N LYS A 114 -12.26 -4.23 -3.91
CA LYS A 114 -11.65 -5.31 -4.66
C LYS A 114 -10.49 -4.75 -5.49
N LEU A 115 -9.44 -5.55 -5.65
CA LEU A 115 -8.27 -5.25 -6.47
C LEU A 115 -8.30 -6.19 -7.68
N VAL A 116 -8.27 -5.66 -8.89
CA VAL A 116 -8.00 -6.45 -10.09
C VAL A 116 -6.49 -6.44 -10.32
N HIS A 117 -5.90 -7.60 -10.60
CA HIS A 117 -4.46 -7.78 -10.78
C HIS A 117 -4.19 -8.62 -12.04
N CYS A 118 -3.25 -8.16 -12.88
CA CYS A 118 -2.72 -8.95 -13.99
C CYS A 118 -1.68 -9.94 -13.47
N GLN A 119 -1.91 -11.24 -13.64
CA GLN A 119 -0.93 -12.28 -13.27
C GLN A 119 0.32 -12.28 -14.15
N TRP A 120 0.33 -11.52 -15.25
CA TRP A 120 1.43 -11.48 -16.22
C TRP A 120 2.36 -10.28 -16.02
N CYS A 121 1.81 -9.06 -15.98
CA CYS A 121 2.59 -7.82 -15.87
C CYS A 121 2.46 -7.11 -14.53
N GLU A 122 1.71 -7.69 -13.58
CA GLU A 122 1.45 -7.14 -12.24
C GLU A 122 0.69 -5.82 -12.15
N GLU A 123 0.21 -5.31 -13.28
CA GLU A 123 -0.69 -4.17 -13.35
C GLU A 123 -1.90 -4.39 -12.44
N ARG A 124 -2.32 -3.35 -11.73
CA ARG A 124 -3.31 -3.50 -10.66
C ARG A 124 -4.14 -2.25 -10.44
N VAL A 125 -5.45 -2.44 -10.26
CA VAL A 125 -6.40 -1.34 -10.05
C VAL A 125 -7.44 -1.69 -8.99
N PHE A 126 -7.69 -0.77 -8.06
CA PHE A 126 -8.81 -0.90 -7.14
C PHE A 126 -10.12 -0.57 -7.85
N LEU A 127 -11.10 -1.44 -7.74
CA LEU A 127 -12.41 -1.23 -8.34
C LEU A 127 -13.15 -0.07 -7.66
N LYS A 128 -13.68 0.85 -8.47
CA LYS A 128 -14.53 1.96 -8.01
C LYS A 128 -15.87 1.44 -7.49
N LYS A 129 -16.59 2.26 -6.70
CA LYS A 129 -17.93 1.89 -6.16
C LYS A 129 -18.92 2.24 -7.27
N GLY A 130 -19.72 1.29 -7.73
CA GLY A 130 -20.74 1.53 -8.75
C GLY A 130 -21.16 0.25 -9.48
N ASN A 131 -22.25 0.34 -10.23
CA ASN A 131 -22.89 -0.79 -10.93
C ASN A 131 -22.31 -1.04 -12.33
N MET A 132 -21.47 -0.14 -12.84
CA MET A 132 -20.79 -0.30 -14.13
C MET A 132 -19.28 -0.36 -13.86
N VAL A 133 -18.71 -1.54 -14.07
CA VAL A 133 -17.29 -1.77 -13.87
C VAL A 133 -16.68 -1.86 -15.26
N ASP A 134 -15.85 -0.88 -15.60
CA ASP A 134 -14.80 -1.16 -16.57
C ASP A 134 -13.79 -2.04 -15.82
N GLU A 135 -13.97 -3.36 -15.91
CA GLU A 135 -13.09 -4.37 -15.27
C GLU A 135 -11.74 -4.47 -15.98
N THR A 136 -11.47 -3.59 -16.93
CA THR A 136 -10.24 -3.63 -17.70
C THR A 136 -9.09 -3.04 -16.89
N LEU A 137 -8.04 -3.84 -16.78
CA LEU A 137 -6.73 -3.35 -16.40
C LEU A 137 -6.21 -2.44 -17.52
N PRO A 138 -5.44 -1.39 -17.20
CA PRO A 138 -4.83 -0.53 -18.22
C PRO A 138 -3.75 -1.24 -19.07
N CYS A 139 -3.48 -2.53 -18.82
CA CYS A 139 -2.58 -3.35 -19.62
C CYS A 139 -3.29 -4.08 -20.77
N ASN A 140 -2.60 -4.29 -21.88
CA ASN A 140 -3.12 -5.04 -23.04
C ASN A 140 -2.85 -6.56 -22.99
N CYS A 141 -2.46 -7.11 -21.83
CA CYS A 141 -2.06 -8.53 -21.72
C CYS A 141 -3.19 -9.51 -22.12
N HIS A 142 -4.45 -9.12 -21.90
CA HIS A 142 -5.62 -9.91 -22.31
C HIS A 142 -5.72 -10.11 -23.83
N GLY A 143 -5.28 -9.12 -24.63
CA GLY A 143 -5.29 -9.22 -26.10
C GLY A 143 -4.09 -9.96 -26.67
N SER A 144 -2.98 -10.02 -25.92
CA SER A 144 -1.71 -10.61 -26.39
C SER A 144 -1.46 -12.04 -25.90
N MET A 145 -2.22 -12.51 -24.90
CA MET A 145 -2.01 -13.82 -24.27
C MET A 145 -3.28 -14.68 -24.32
N PRO A 146 -3.18 -16.01 -24.51
CA PRO A 146 -4.32 -16.90 -24.41
C PRO A 146 -4.81 -17.00 -22.96
N GLY A 147 -6.13 -16.87 -22.76
CA GLY A 147 -6.79 -17.05 -21.46
C GLY A 147 -7.02 -15.74 -20.67
N LYS A 148 -7.61 -15.87 -19.47
CA LYS A 148 -7.85 -14.73 -18.58
C LYS A 148 -6.58 -14.43 -17.80
N THR A 149 -6.00 -13.25 -18.02
CA THR A 149 -4.79 -12.78 -17.30
C THR A 149 -5.11 -12.04 -16.01
N ALA A 150 -6.37 -11.62 -15.82
CA ALA A 150 -6.81 -10.80 -14.70
C ALA A 150 -7.49 -11.65 -13.61
N VAL A 151 -7.11 -11.40 -12.35
CA VAL A 151 -7.73 -11.99 -11.16
C VAL A 151 -8.24 -10.90 -10.24
N GLN A 152 -9.35 -11.18 -9.55
CA GLN A 152 -9.92 -10.27 -8.57
C GLN A 152 -9.57 -10.72 -7.15
N LEU A 153 -8.90 -9.86 -6.40
CA LEU A 153 -8.50 -10.05 -5.02
C LEU A 153 -9.35 -9.18 -4.07
N GLY A 154 -9.40 -9.55 -2.80
CA GLY A 154 -10.00 -8.75 -1.73
C GLY A 154 -11.31 -9.27 -1.13
N PRO A 155 -12.07 -8.39 -0.45
CA PRO A 155 -11.82 -6.94 -0.31
C PRO A 155 -10.53 -6.61 0.45
N LEU A 156 -9.94 -5.47 0.12
CA LEU A 156 -8.70 -4.93 0.67
C LEU A 156 -8.89 -3.45 1.02
N TRP A 157 -8.09 -2.95 1.95
CA TRP A 157 -8.00 -1.52 2.19
C TRP A 157 -7.31 -0.81 1.01
N SER A 158 -8.04 0.10 0.34
CA SER A 158 -7.52 0.93 -0.76
C SER A 158 -7.00 2.29 -0.29
N GLY A 159 -7.15 2.62 1.00
CA GLY A 159 -6.66 3.88 1.54
C GLY A 159 -5.15 3.89 1.82
N PRO A 160 -4.64 4.99 2.41
CA PRO A 160 -3.26 5.08 2.86
C PRO A 160 -2.94 4.02 3.93
N LEU A 161 -1.71 3.51 3.90
CA LEU A 161 -1.16 2.60 4.92
C LEU A 161 -0.32 3.34 5.97
N PHE A 162 -0.05 4.63 5.75
CA PHE A 162 0.83 5.43 6.58
C PHE A 162 0.24 6.82 6.82
N ASN A 163 0.51 7.38 7.99
CA ASN A 163 0.37 8.79 8.27
C ASN A 163 1.77 9.38 8.48
N THR A 164 2.30 10.08 7.46
CA THR A 164 3.65 10.66 7.49
C THR A 164 3.87 11.57 8.70
N GLY A 165 2.87 12.37 9.07
CA GLY A 165 2.96 13.24 10.25
C GLY A 165 3.10 12.47 11.56
N PHE A 166 2.42 11.32 11.68
CA PHE A 166 2.59 10.41 12.81
C PHE A 166 3.98 9.74 12.80
N LEU A 167 4.44 9.25 11.65
CA LEU A 167 5.76 8.63 11.52
C LEU A 167 6.91 9.59 11.86
N ARG A 168 6.83 10.86 11.42
CA ARG A 168 7.84 11.88 11.77
C ARG A 168 7.88 12.14 13.28
N ARG A 169 6.72 12.24 13.94
CA ARG A 169 6.66 12.36 15.42
C ARG A 169 7.20 11.11 16.11
N MET A 170 6.95 9.92 15.54
CA MET A 170 7.48 8.66 16.04
C MET A 170 9.01 8.62 15.96
N LEU A 171 9.60 9.12 14.88
CA LEU A 171 11.05 9.25 14.74
C LEU A 171 11.62 10.23 15.76
N SER A 172 11.01 11.41 15.93
CA SER A 172 11.45 12.38 16.95
C SER A 172 11.40 11.80 18.37
N ALA A 173 10.36 11.03 18.68
CA ALA A 173 10.25 10.34 19.96
C ALA A 173 11.32 9.24 20.13
N ALA A 174 11.57 8.45 19.08
CA ALA A 174 12.61 7.42 19.11
C ALA A 174 14.01 8.01 19.39
N VAL A 175 14.35 9.13 18.75
CA VAL A 175 15.62 9.85 18.99
C VAL A 175 15.67 10.38 20.44
N LYS A 176 14.59 11.02 20.92
CA LYS A 176 14.53 11.57 22.27
C LYS A 176 14.71 10.50 23.36
N HIS A 177 14.25 9.28 23.11
CA HIS A 177 14.30 8.17 24.05
C HIS A 177 15.43 7.18 23.76
N SER A 178 16.40 7.54 22.92
CA SER A 178 17.56 6.70 22.57
C SER A 178 17.17 5.29 22.08
N MET A 179 16.07 5.19 21.32
CA MET A 179 15.61 3.95 20.71
C MET A 179 16.28 3.75 19.35
N ASP A 180 17.60 3.57 19.33
CA ASP A 180 18.38 3.59 18.09
C ASP A 180 18.00 2.47 17.12
N ASP A 181 17.65 1.29 17.64
CA ASP A 181 17.30 0.11 16.83
C ASP A 181 16.06 0.29 15.93
N ILE A 182 15.09 1.12 16.35
CA ILE A 182 13.85 1.31 15.57
C ILE A 182 13.98 2.43 14.54
N GLN A 183 14.93 3.36 14.72
CA GLN A 183 15.06 4.54 13.86
C GLN A 183 15.24 4.21 12.38
N PRO A 184 16.05 3.20 11.97
CA PRO A 184 16.17 2.81 10.57
C PRO A 184 14.82 2.41 9.96
N LEU A 185 14.03 1.59 10.67
CA LEU A 185 12.70 1.19 10.22
C LEU A 185 11.78 2.40 10.07
N VAL A 186 11.73 3.30 11.07
CA VAL A 186 10.87 4.49 10.98
C VAL A 186 11.26 5.39 9.80
N LYS A 187 12.56 5.57 9.54
CA LYS A 187 13.06 6.32 8.39
C LYS A 187 12.62 5.68 7.07
N THR A 188 12.71 4.36 6.94
CA THR A 188 12.21 3.63 5.77
C THR A 188 10.71 3.85 5.57
N LEU A 189 9.90 3.74 6.63
CA LEU A 189 8.46 3.98 6.55
C LEU A 189 8.11 5.42 6.15
N ILE A 190 8.89 6.41 6.58
CA ILE A 190 8.72 7.80 6.14
C ILE A 190 8.98 7.92 4.64
N CYS A 191 10.07 7.31 4.15
CA CYS A 191 10.39 7.30 2.71
C CYS A 191 9.27 6.66 1.89
N GLU A 192 8.81 5.47 2.32
CA GLU A 192 7.69 4.75 1.69
C GLU A 192 6.40 5.59 1.68
N SER A 193 6.09 6.26 2.80
CA SER A 193 4.89 7.09 2.93
C SER A 193 4.89 8.29 1.99
N ASP A 194 6.06 8.86 1.71
CA ASP A 194 6.25 9.97 0.78
C ASP A 194 6.50 9.49 -0.67
N CYS A 195 6.50 8.17 -0.91
CA CYS A 195 6.92 7.54 -2.17
C CYS A 195 8.29 8.02 -2.66
N THR A 196 9.19 8.31 -1.71
CA THR A 196 10.57 8.73 -1.97
C THR A 196 11.51 7.56 -1.77
N THR A 197 12.59 7.49 -2.55
CA THR A 197 13.64 6.49 -2.33
C THR A 197 14.54 6.94 -1.18
N LEU A 198 14.99 6.00 -0.34
CA LEU A 198 15.75 6.25 0.91
C LEU A 198 17.03 7.09 0.68
N LYS A 199 17.62 7.02 -0.52
CA LYS A 199 18.76 7.85 -0.94
C LYS A 199 18.47 9.36 -0.86
N SER A 200 17.22 9.79 -1.03
CA SER A 200 16.79 11.19 -0.99
C SER A 200 16.91 11.85 0.39
N LEU A 201 16.97 11.06 1.47
CA LEU A 201 17.01 11.59 2.84
C LEU A 201 18.44 11.68 3.41
N VAL A 202 19.42 11.05 2.75
CA VAL A 202 20.82 11.02 3.21
C VAL A 202 21.70 12.02 2.45
N HIS A 203 21.34 12.38 1.21
CA HIS A 203 22.14 13.32 0.41
C HIS A 203 21.45 14.67 0.27
N GLY A 204 21.86 15.63 1.09
CA GLY A 204 21.90 17.01 0.62
C GLY A 204 22.82 17.06 -0.61
N SER A 205 22.26 17.45 -1.75
CA SER A 205 22.93 17.86 -2.99
C SER A 205 24.27 17.15 -3.33
N SER A 206 24.21 16.02 -4.04
CA SER A 206 25.09 15.74 -5.20
C SER A 206 24.90 14.33 -5.77
N ALA A 207 24.75 14.30 -7.10
CA ALA A 207 25.11 13.24 -8.05
C ALA A 207 24.34 11.89 -8.05
N LEU A 208 23.75 11.64 -9.23
CA LEU A 208 23.30 10.34 -9.73
C LEU A 208 24.39 9.26 -9.62
N SER A 209 24.00 8.07 -9.20
CA SER A 209 24.71 6.82 -9.51
C SER A 209 23.70 5.72 -9.81
N ASN A 210 23.85 5.11 -10.98
CA ASN A 210 23.09 3.95 -11.44
C ASN A 210 23.39 2.75 -10.55
N GLN A 211 22.39 2.27 -9.78
CA GLN A 211 22.41 0.92 -9.23
C GLN A 211 21.01 0.32 -9.19
N VAL A 212 20.95 -0.93 -9.62
CA VAL A 212 19.77 -1.81 -9.68
C VAL A 212 19.40 -2.22 -8.26
N GLU A 213 18.13 -2.06 -7.89
CA GLU A 213 17.58 -2.61 -6.64
C GLU A 213 16.14 -3.09 -6.90
N CYS A 214 15.85 -4.34 -6.51
CA CYS A 214 14.54 -5.00 -6.56
C CYS A 214 13.88 -5.24 -7.94
N GLY A 215 14.64 -5.47 -9.01
CA GLY A 215 14.14 -6.21 -10.19
C GLY A 215 12.98 -5.60 -10.99
N VAL A 216 12.54 -4.37 -10.67
CA VAL A 216 11.44 -3.68 -11.37
C VAL A 216 12.00 -2.44 -12.08
N VAL A 217 11.96 -2.46 -13.41
CA VAL A 217 12.26 -1.29 -14.24
C VAL A 217 11.03 -0.39 -14.25
N ILE A 218 11.06 0.68 -13.44
CA ILE A 218 10.06 1.74 -13.53
C ILE A 218 10.45 2.66 -14.69
N LYS A 219 9.79 2.50 -15.84
CA LYS A 219 9.90 3.47 -16.94
C LYS A 219 9.11 4.72 -16.57
N THR A 220 9.81 5.77 -16.15
CA THR A 220 9.23 7.11 -16.03
C THR A 220 9.33 7.81 -17.38
N LEU A 221 8.21 8.37 -17.86
CA LEU A 221 8.19 9.26 -19.02
C LEU A 221 9.08 10.48 -18.73
N LYS A 222 10.03 10.78 -19.61
CA LYS A 222 10.69 12.09 -19.61
C LYS A 222 9.75 13.08 -20.31
N SER A 223 9.16 14.00 -19.54
CA SER A 223 8.66 15.26 -20.07
C SER A 223 9.84 16.11 -20.53
N GLY A 224 9.80 16.59 -21.77
CA GLY A 224 10.91 17.30 -22.40
C GLY A 224 11.09 18.74 -21.92
N GLU A 225 12.25 19.30 -22.23
CA GLU A 225 12.46 20.73 -22.43
C GLU A 225 13.38 20.93 -23.63
N GLU A 226 12.95 21.85 -24.49
CA GLU A 226 13.71 22.42 -25.60
C GLU A 226 14.92 23.20 -25.09
N SER A 227 16.01 23.21 -25.87
CA SER A 227 16.79 24.44 -26.12
C SER A 227 17.75 24.19 -27.27
N GLY A 228 17.66 25.06 -28.28
CA GLY A 228 18.50 25.01 -29.47
C GLY A 228 19.90 25.58 -29.24
N GLN A 229 20.76 25.40 -30.24
CA GLN A 229 21.67 26.43 -30.72
C GLN A 229 22.18 26.08 -32.13
N ALA A 230 22.39 27.16 -32.89
CA ALA A 230 22.74 27.23 -34.30
C ALA A 230 24.21 26.85 -34.57
N GLU A 231 24.54 26.46 -35.80
CA GLU A 231 25.42 27.25 -36.68
C GLU A 231 25.46 26.74 -38.13
N GLN A 232 25.90 27.65 -39.00
CA GLN A 232 25.74 27.75 -40.45
C GLN A 232 26.66 26.83 -41.27
N SER A 233 26.26 26.51 -42.52
CA SER A 233 27.03 26.86 -43.73
C SER A 233 26.37 26.36 -45.03
N GLY A 234 26.45 27.20 -46.08
CA GLY A 234 26.37 27.00 -47.55
C GLY A 234 25.70 25.74 -48.14
N GLU A 235 24.96 25.77 -49.24
CA GLU A 235 25.11 26.57 -50.47
C GLU A 235 23.84 26.38 -51.32
N SER A 236 23.63 27.33 -52.22
CA SER A 236 22.63 27.42 -53.28
C SER A 236 22.38 26.17 -54.14
N VAL A 237 21.16 26.00 -54.67
CA VAL A 237 20.81 26.12 -56.11
C VAL A 237 19.43 25.49 -56.44
N ALA A 238 18.63 26.29 -57.16
CA ALA A 238 17.57 26.01 -58.15
C ALA A 238 16.28 25.24 -57.83
N ALA A 239 15.19 25.92 -58.20
CA ALA A 239 13.90 25.38 -58.58
C ALA A 239 13.96 24.63 -59.92
N GLU A 240 13.07 23.64 -60.10
CA GLU A 240 12.21 23.40 -61.29
C GLU A 240 11.56 22.00 -61.20
N GLY A 241 10.27 21.92 -61.58
CA GLY A 241 9.58 20.65 -61.87
C GLY A 241 8.28 20.42 -61.10
#